data_AF-A0A3C0EVC0-F1
#
_entry.id   AF-A0A3C0EVC0-F1
#
_cell.length_a   1.000
_cell.length_b   1.000
_cell.length_c   1.000
_cell.angle_alpha   90.00
_cell.angle_beta   90.00
_cell.angle_gamma   90.00
#
_symmetry.space_group_name_H-M   'P 1'
#
loop_
_entity.id
_entity.type
_entity.pdbx_description
1 polymer ?
#
loop_
_entity_poly.entity_id
_entity_poly.type
_entity_poly.pdbx_seq_one_letter_code
_entity_poly.pdbx_strand_id
1 'polypeptide(L)'
;TVLSKNQWGIEEPPITKETISPAKFDLVFVPLVAFDVNCFRLGMGKGFYDRTFSFKISDRQNWPMLIGLAHECQLTDSLPIA
;
A
#
# COMPACT_ATOMS: atom_id res chain seq x y z
N THR A 1 7.57 22.35 0.76
CA THR A 1 7.90 21.72 -0.54
C THR A 1 6.75 21.94 -1.48
N VAL A 2 7.01 22.36 -2.72
CA VAL A 2 5.97 22.47 -3.76
C VAL A 2 5.73 21.07 -4.33
N LEU A 3 4.48 20.64 -4.38
CA LEU A 3 4.09 19.35 -4.96
C LEU A 3 3.88 19.50 -6.47
N SER A 4 4.06 18.40 -7.20
CA SER A 4 3.80 18.33 -8.64
C SER A 4 2.97 17.11 -8.98
N LYS A 5 2.01 17.26 -9.89
CA LYS A 5 1.18 16.14 -10.35
C LYS A 5 1.99 15.12 -11.14
N ASN A 6 1.84 13.85 -10.78
CA ASN A 6 2.33 12.71 -11.56
C ASN A 6 1.44 12.43 -12.79
N GLN A 7 1.77 11.39 -13.57
CA GLN A 7 1.01 10.99 -14.76
C GLN A 7 -0.45 10.57 -14.49
N TRP A 8 -0.81 10.32 -13.23
CA TRP A 8 -2.16 10.00 -12.78
C TRP A 8 -2.87 11.20 -12.11
N GLY A 9 -2.26 12.39 -12.16
CA GLY A 9 -2.83 13.62 -11.60
C GLY A 9 -2.72 13.76 -10.07
N ILE A 10 -1.96 12.89 -9.41
CA ILE A 10 -1.76 12.91 -7.96
C ILE A 10 -0.56 13.80 -7.61
N GLU A 11 -0.74 14.69 -6.63
CA GLU A 11 0.32 15.55 -6.11
C GLU A 11 1.39 14.72 -5.39
N GLU A 12 2.62 14.72 -5.93
CA GLU A 12 3.77 14.04 -5.35
C GLU A 12 4.89 15.05 -5.04
N PRO A 13 5.71 14.80 -3.99
CA PRO A 13 6.91 15.57 -3.78
C PRO A 13 7.89 15.39 -4.96
N PRO A 14 8.74 16.37 -5.25
CA PRO A 14 9.77 16.23 -6.26
C PRO A 14 10.69 15.06 -5.89
N ILE A 15 11.12 14.31 -6.90
CA ILE A 15 11.99 13.15 -6.72
C ILE A 15 13.29 13.58 -6.05
N THR A 16 13.54 13.05 -4.85
CA THR A 16 14.79 13.21 -4.11
C THR A 16 15.69 12.00 -4.33
N LYS A 17 17.01 12.16 -4.20
CA LYS A 17 17.95 11.03 -4.22
C LYS A 17 17.89 10.17 -2.95
N GLU A 18 17.37 10.74 -1.86
CA GLU A 18 17.23 10.03 -0.59
C GLU A 18 16.12 8.98 -0.69
N THR A 19 16.47 7.74 -0.34
CA THR A 19 15.53 6.62 -0.23
C THR A 19 15.48 6.18 1.22
N ILE A 20 14.27 6.08 1.77
CA ILE A 20 14.04 5.55 3.11
C ILE A 20 13.61 4.10 2.96
N SER A 21 14.23 3.20 3.73
CA SER A 21 13.82 1.80 3.76
C SER A 21 12.39 1.68 4.28
N PRO A 22 11.50 0.93 3.61
CA PRO A 22 10.12 0.73 4.08
C PRO A 22 10.03 0.10 5.48
N ALA A 23 11.05 -0.63 5.91
CA ALA A 23 11.14 -1.21 7.25
C ALA A 23 11.41 -0.17 8.36
N LYS A 24 11.73 1.08 8.00
CA LYS A 24 11.91 2.19 8.95
C LYS A 24 10.62 2.96 9.24
N PHE A 25 9.52 2.62 8.58
CA PHE A 25 8.24 3.24 8.86
C PHE A 25 7.58 2.57 10.07
N ASP A 26 6.84 3.36 10.84
CA ASP A 26 5.95 2.84 11.88
C ASP A 26 4.57 2.48 11.28
N LEU A 27 4.08 3.27 10.33
CA LEU A 27 2.73 3.11 9.79
C LEU A 27 2.69 3.50 8.31
N VAL A 28 1.94 2.73 7.52
CA VAL A 28 1.68 3.03 6.12
C VAL A 28 0.21 2.83 5.81
N PHE A 29 -0.45 3.87 5.28
CA PHE A 29 -1.75 3.72 4.64
C PHE A 29 -1.57 3.16 3.23
N VAL A 30 -2.20 2.02 2.97
CA VAL A 30 -2.09 1.30 1.69
C VAL A 30 -3.39 1.46 0.91
N PRO A 31 -3.35 2.08 -0.29
CA PRO A 31 -4.54 2.23 -1.12
C PRO A 31 -5.00 0.88 -1.67
N LEU A 32 -6.29 0.73 -1.92
CA LEU A 32 -6.88 -0.51 -2.40
C LEU A 32 -8.10 -0.27 -3.29
N VAL A 33 -8.39 -1.26 -4.14
CA VAL A 33 -9.60 -1.35 -4.96
C VAL A 33 -10.66 -2.14 -4.23
N ALA A 34 -10.29 -3.29 -3.66
CA ALA A 34 -11.16 -4.15 -2.87
C ALA A 34 -10.38 -4.80 -1.72
N PHE A 35 -11.10 -5.25 -0.69
CA PHE A 35 -10.56 -5.98 0.44
C PHE A 35 -11.54 -7.05 0.93
N ASP A 36 -11.06 -7.98 1.75
CA ASP A 36 -11.87 -8.96 2.45
C ASP A 36 -11.67 -8.92 3.97
N VAL A 37 -12.46 -9.72 4.71
CA VAL A 37 -12.42 -9.80 6.18
C VAL A 37 -11.11 -10.35 6.73
N ASN A 38 -10.29 -11.01 5.90
CA ASN A 38 -8.97 -11.52 6.26
C ASN A 38 -7.86 -10.49 5.95
N CYS A 39 -8.23 -9.28 5.56
CA CYS A 39 -7.32 -8.20 5.15
C CYS A 39 -6.47 -8.55 3.92
N PHE A 40 -6.94 -9.45 3.05
CA PHE A 40 -6.41 -9.51 1.69
C PHE A 40 -6.85 -8.28 0.93
N ARG A 41 -5.99 -7.83 0.02
CA ARG A 41 -6.15 -6.55 -0.67
C ARG A 41 -5.98 -6.75 -2.17
N LEU A 42 -6.91 -6.20 -2.94
CA LEU A 42 -6.76 -6.02 -4.38
C LEU A 42 -6.24 -4.61 -4.67
N GLY A 43 -5.05 -4.51 -5.26
CA GLY A 43 -4.49 -3.24 -5.73
C GLY A 43 -4.88 -2.89 -7.17
N MET A 44 -4.31 -1.81 -7.70
CA MET A 44 -4.50 -1.37 -9.10
C MET A 44 -3.76 -2.25 -10.15
N GLY A 45 -3.21 -3.41 -9.75
CA GLY A 45 -2.61 -4.40 -10.66
C GLY A 45 -1.10 -4.30 -10.92
N LYS A 46 -0.39 -3.25 -10.48
CA LYS A 46 1.07 -3.13 -10.68
C LYS A 46 1.94 -3.74 -9.59
N GLY A 47 1.35 -4.19 -8.48
CA GLY A 47 2.07 -4.88 -7.39
C GLY A 47 3.13 -4.04 -6.67
N PHE A 48 3.08 -2.70 -6.75
CA PHE A 48 4.07 -1.83 -6.11
C PHE A 48 4.15 -2.06 -4.60
N TYR A 49 3.02 -2.01 -3.91
CA TYR A 49 2.97 -2.19 -2.46
C TYR A 49 3.34 -3.62 -2.03
N ASP A 50 2.93 -4.62 -2.80
CA ASP A 50 3.21 -6.03 -2.48
C ASP A 50 4.72 -6.31 -2.59
N ARG A 51 5.39 -5.71 -3.58
CA ARG A 51 6.85 -5.78 -3.71
C ARG A 51 7.57 -4.99 -2.60
N THR A 52 7.12 -3.77 -2.31
CA THR A 52 7.73 -2.90 -1.30
C THR A 52 7.67 -3.51 0.10
N PHE A 53 6.57 -4.19 0.44
CA PHE A 53 6.34 -4.77 1.77
C PHE A 53 6.42 -6.31 1.81
N SER A 54 7.02 -6.94 0.81
CA SER A 54 7.10 -8.42 0.73
C SER A 54 7.79 -9.05 1.94
N PHE A 55 8.70 -8.34 2.61
CA PHE A 55 9.35 -8.78 3.85
C PHE A 55 8.36 -9.05 5.00
N LYS A 56 7.15 -8.48 4.96
CA LYS A 56 6.07 -8.77 5.93
C LYS A 56 5.49 -10.16 5.79
N ILE A 57 5.73 -10.87 4.69
CA ILE A 57 5.27 -12.25 4.51
C ILE A 57 5.97 -13.17 5.52
N SER A 58 7.28 -12.96 5.74
CA SER A 58 8.07 -13.73 6.68
C SER A 58 7.84 -13.33 8.15
N ASP A 59 7.49 -12.07 8.39
CA ASP A 59 7.21 -11.56 9.73
C ASP A 59 6.09 -10.51 9.69
N ARG A 60 4.86 -10.96 9.99
CA ARG A 60 3.66 -10.11 9.95
C ARG A 60 3.60 -9.12 11.10
N GLN A 61 4.27 -9.43 12.22
CA GLN A 61 4.21 -8.63 13.46
C GLN A 61 5.27 -7.52 13.50
N ASN A 62 6.32 -7.63 12.69
CA ASN A 62 7.30 -6.56 12.57
C ASN A 62 6.72 -5.29 11.94
N TRP A 63 7.35 -4.15 12.13
CA TRP A 63 6.95 -2.85 11.55
C TRP A 63 7.22 -2.78 10.03
N PRO A 64 6.50 -1.94 9.26
CA PRO A 64 5.42 -1.00 9.64
C PRO A 64 4.04 -1.65 9.78
N MET A 65 3.16 -1.05 10.57
CA MET A 65 1.73 -1.38 10.53
C MET A 65 1.13 -0.93 9.19
N LEU A 66 0.53 -1.86 8.44
CA LEU A 66 -0.13 -1.57 7.16
C LEU A 66 -1.64 -1.43 7.40
N ILE A 67 -2.21 -0.28 7.02
CA ILE A 67 -3.63 0.02 7.20
C ILE A 67 -4.27 0.32 5.85
N GLY A 68 -5.35 -0.40 5.52
CA GLY A 68 -6.21 -0.04 4.40
C GLY A 68 -7.31 0.93 4.85
N LEU A 69 -7.54 1.99 4.08
CA LEU A 69 -8.71 2.85 4.22
C LEU A 69 -9.64 2.56 3.04
N ALA A 70 -10.87 2.18 3.34
CA ALA A 70 -11.80 1.67 2.33
C ALA A 70 -13.24 2.10 2.62
N HIS A 71 -14.00 2.26 1.55
CA HIS A 71 -15.45 2.32 1.62
C HIS A 71 -16.04 0.92 1.79
N GLU A 72 -17.24 0.85 2.35
CA GLU A 72 -17.96 -0.42 2.53
C GLU A 72 -18.20 -1.16 1.20
N CYS A 73 -18.42 -0.43 0.09
CA CYS A 73 -18.58 -1.04 -1.23
C CYS A 73 -17.31 -1.72 -1.78
N GLN A 74 -16.16 -1.51 -1.14
CA GLN A 74 -14.91 -2.18 -1.49
C GLN A 74 -14.72 -3.49 -0.71
N LEU A 75 -15.60 -3.80 0.25
CA LEU A 75 -15.62 -5.09 0.94
C LEU A 75 -16.19 -6.16 0.00
N THR A 76 -15.51 -7.30 -0.04
CA THR A 76 -15.89 -8.46 -0.85
C THR A 76 -15.86 -9.72 0.01
N ASP A 77 -16.63 -10.75 -0.38
CA ASP A 77 -16.69 -12.02 0.36
C ASP A 77 -15.34 -12.75 0.35
N SER A 78 -14.68 -12.76 -0.80
CA SER A 78 -13.35 -13.35 -0.97
C SER A 78 -12.66 -12.78 -2.20
N LEU A 79 -11.35 -12.53 -2.08
CA LEU A 79 -10.51 -12.18 -3.22
C LEU A 79 -9.81 -13.43 -3.78
N PRO A 80 -9.60 -13.51 -5.10
CA PRO A 80 -8.72 -14.52 -5.67
C PRO A 80 -7.28 -14.23 -5.25
N ILE A 81 -6.73 -15.10 -4.41
CA ILE A 81 -5.35 -15.01 -3.95
C ILE A 81 -4.52 -15.91 -4.86
N ALA A 82 -3.48 -15.35 -5.48
CA ALA A 82 -2.49 -16.08 -6.29
C ALA A 82 -1.29 -16.50 -5.44
#